data_AF-A0A7Y0FKI9-F1
#
_entry.id   AF-A0A7Y0FKI9-F1
#
_cell.length_a   1.000
_cell.length_b   1.000
_cell.length_c   1.000
_cell.angle_alpha   90.00
_cell.angle_beta   90.00
_cell.angle_gamma   90.00
#
_symmetry.space_group_name_H-M   'P 1'
#
loop_
_entity.id
_entity.type
_entity.pdbx_description
1 polymer ?
#
loop_
_entity_poly.entity_id
_entity_poly.type
_entity_poly.pdbx_seq_one_letter_code
_entity_poly.pdbx_strand_id
1 'polypeptide(L)'
;MTEQFHKFYLKITAITVGSFGPVFFLGSMPETSEPARWTLDLLSLPVDGIQNYDASTTRFLSALTGGFLFGWGVCIWFLRKWVYDKAPNEVRKAVLAGLIAWFLLDSTGSAASGNTSNVFINITVLIIATGPLWKPAQS
;
A
#
# COMPACT_ATOMS: atom_id res chain seq x y z
N MET A 1 -7.29 -11.36 20.63
CA MET A 1 -7.78 -10.05 20.15
C MET A 1 -9.19 -10.24 19.67
N THR A 2 -10.11 -9.34 20.04
CA THR A 2 -11.52 -9.50 19.68
C THR A 2 -11.71 -9.43 18.16
N GLU A 3 -12.64 -10.23 17.64
CA GLU A 3 -12.98 -10.21 16.22
C GLU A 3 -13.45 -8.82 15.75
N GLN A 4 -14.16 -8.08 16.60
CA GLN A 4 -14.62 -6.73 16.29
C GLN A 4 -13.44 -5.77 16.01
N PHE A 5 -12.42 -5.78 16.87
CA PHE A 5 -11.26 -4.92 16.68
C PHE A 5 -10.46 -5.33 15.44
N HIS A 6 -10.34 -6.63 15.21
CA HIS A 6 -9.65 -7.16 14.04
C HIS A 6 -10.36 -6.81 12.72
N LYS A 7 -11.69 -6.94 12.67
CA LYS A 7 -12.52 -6.50 11.54
C LYS A 7 -12.47 -4.99 11.35
N PHE A 8 -12.37 -4.21 12.43
CA PHE A 8 -12.13 -2.78 12.34
C PHE A 8 -10.75 -2.50 11.74
N TYR A 9 -9.70 -3.20 12.15
CA TYR A 9 -8.36 -2.94 11.66
C TYR A 9 -8.19 -3.30 10.18
N LEU A 10 -8.84 -4.34 9.67
CA LEU A 10 -8.86 -4.62 8.23
C LEU A 10 -9.41 -3.45 7.38
N LYS A 11 -10.27 -2.61 7.97
CA LYS A 11 -10.70 -1.34 7.34
C LYS A 11 -9.54 -0.35 7.25
N ILE A 12 -8.76 -0.22 8.32
CA ILE A 12 -7.56 0.62 8.36
C ILE A 12 -6.57 0.11 7.30
N THR A 13 -6.25 -1.18 7.29
CA THR A 13 -5.39 -1.81 6.29
C THR A 13 -5.85 -1.51 4.86
N ALA A 14 -7.14 -1.68 4.57
CA ALA A 14 -7.72 -1.38 3.26
C ALA A 14 -7.54 0.09 2.85
N ILE A 15 -7.73 1.02 3.79
CA ILE A 15 -7.55 2.46 3.54
C ILE A 15 -6.07 2.80 3.37
N THR A 16 -5.19 2.27 4.22
CA THR A 16 -3.75 2.49 4.15
C THR A 16 -3.19 2.06 2.79
N VAL A 17 -3.57 0.89 2.29
CA VAL A 17 -3.13 0.42 0.98
C VAL A 17 -3.83 1.18 -0.14
N GLY A 18 -5.15 1.32 -0.06
CA GLY A 18 -5.96 1.87 -1.14
C GLY A 18 -5.77 3.38 -1.36
N SER A 19 -5.38 4.15 -0.34
CA SER A 19 -5.24 5.61 -0.44
C SER A 19 -4.11 6.06 -1.35
N PHE A 20 -3.04 5.27 -1.49
CA PHE A 20 -1.98 5.53 -2.47
C PHE A 20 -2.50 5.43 -3.91
N GLY A 21 -3.56 4.65 -4.13
CA GLY A 21 -4.17 4.42 -5.43
C GLY A 21 -4.56 5.71 -6.17
N PRO A 22 -5.47 6.53 -5.62
CA PRO A 22 -5.85 7.82 -6.21
C PRO A 22 -4.67 8.77 -6.42
N VAL A 23 -3.69 8.80 -5.51
CA VAL A 23 -2.50 9.65 -5.62
C VAL A 23 -1.72 9.30 -6.89
N PHE A 24 -1.36 8.02 -7.06
CA PHE A 24 -0.60 7.57 -8.23
C PHE A 24 -1.43 7.55 -9.52
N PHE A 25 -2.75 7.34 -9.43
CA PHE A 25 -3.64 7.48 -10.58
C PHE A 25 -3.62 8.91 -11.15
N LEU A 26 -3.74 9.94 -10.29
CA LEU A 26 -3.63 11.33 -10.71
C LEU A 26 -2.23 11.67 -11.27
N GLY A 27 -1.19 10.98 -10.78
CA GLY A 27 0.15 10.96 -11.38
C GLY A 27 0.19 10.66 -12.88
N SER A 28 -0.81 9.97 -13.44
CA SER A 28 -0.84 9.65 -14.87
C SER A 28 -1.10 10.86 -15.79
N MET A 29 -1.53 11.99 -15.23
CA MET A 29 -1.89 13.22 -15.95
C MET A 29 -0.96 14.36 -15.54
N PRO A 30 -0.31 15.07 -16.48
CA PRO A 30 0.61 16.16 -16.16
C PRO A 30 0.03 17.17 -15.17
N GLU A 31 -1.22 17.58 -15.37
CA GLU A 31 -1.91 18.63 -14.63
C GLU A 31 -2.22 18.27 -13.17
N THR A 32 -2.22 16.97 -12.84
CA THR A 32 -2.54 16.48 -11.47
C THR A 32 -1.42 15.63 -10.88
N SER A 33 -0.23 15.67 -11.48
CA SER A 33 0.89 14.80 -11.11
C SER A 33 1.63 15.21 -9.83
N GLU A 34 1.50 16.46 -9.38
CA GLU A 34 2.26 17.00 -8.24
C GLU A 34 2.18 16.18 -6.95
N PRO A 35 1.01 15.71 -6.49
CA PRO A 35 0.95 14.86 -5.30
C PRO A 35 1.73 13.54 -5.45
N ALA A 36 1.69 12.94 -6.64
CA ALA A 36 2.42 11.70 -6.93
C ALA A 36 3.92 11.96 -7.04
N ARG A 37 4.32 13.06 -7.70
CA ARG A 37 5.69 13.53 -7.79
C ARG A 37 6.30 13.76 -6.41
N TRP A 38 5.61 14.50 -5.55
CA TRP A 38 6.05 14.76 -4.18
C TRP A 38 6.13 13.49 -3.35
N THR A 39 5.19 12.55 -3.56
CA THR A 39 5.24 11.24 -2.90
C THR A 39 6.50 10.49 -3.32
N LEU A 40 6.85 10.41 -4.61
CA LEU A 40 8.09 9.77 -5.06
C LEU A 40 9.34 10.44 -4.48
N ASP A 41 9.35 11.76 -4.38
CA ASP A 41 10.44 12.55 -3.79
C ASP A 41 10.62 12.22 -2.29
N LEU A 42 9.51 12.09 -1.55
CA LEU A 42 9.52 11.61 -0.16
C LEU A 42 10.03 10.17 -0.04
N LEU A 43 9.67 9.29 -0.97
CA LEU A 43 10.13 7.89 -0.98
C LEU A 43 11.61 7.79 -1.37
N SER A 44 12.14 8.77 -2.11
CA SER A 44 13.52 8.85 -2.63
C SER A 44 14.35 9.91 -1.91
N LEU A 45 14.37 9.88 -0.57
CA LEU A 45 15.07 10.90 0.23
C LEU A 45 16.53 11.14 -0.23
N PRO A 46 17.01 12.39 -0.18
CA PRO A 46 16.34 13.59 0.37
C PRO A 46 15.23 14.15 -0.54
N VAL A 47 14.29 14.91 0.05
CA VAL A 47 13.26 15.62 -0.72
C VAL A 47 13.90 16.83 -1.39
N ASP A 48 14.35 16.65 -2.63
CA ASP A 48 15.16 17.63 -3.37
C ASP A 48 14.49 18.11 -4.67
N GLY A 49 13.32 17.56 -5.01
CA GLY A 49 12.55 17.95 -6.17
C GLY A 49 13.03 17.35 -7.48
N ILE A 50 13.99 16.42 -7.48
CA ILE A 50 14.54 15.83 -8.71
C ILE A 50 13.54 14.88 -9.38
N GLN A 51 12.65 14.25 -8.59
CA GLN A 51 11.61 13.37 -9.14
C GLN A 51 10.62 14.14 -10.00
N ASN A 52 10.36 13.65 -11.21
CA ASN A 52 9.45 14.27 -12.18
C ASN A 52 8.62 13.23 -12.95
N TYR A 53 7.59 13.73 -13.63
CA TYR A 53 6.59 12.94 -14.34
C TYR A 53 6.57 13.26 -15.85
N ASP A 54 7.68 13.76 -16.40
CA ASP A 54 7.77 14.23 -17.79
C ASP A 54 7.69 13.08 -18.80
N ALA A 55 8.31 11.95 -18.46
CA ALA A 55 8.30 10.76 -19.29
C ALA A 55 6.93 10.07 -19.29
N SER A 56 6.45 9.70 -20.48
CA SER A 56 5.19 8.95 -20.64
C SER A 56 5.22 7.60 -19.91
N THR A 57 6.39 6.94 -19.86
CA THR A 57 6.58 5.70 -19.12
C THR A 57 6.36 5.87 -17.62
N THR A 58 6.83 6.97 -17.02
CA THR A 58 6.60 7.24 -15.58
C THR A 58 5.12 7.43 -15.29
N ARG A 59 4.42 8.21 -16.12
CA ARG A 59 2.96 8.39 -16.03
C ARG A 59 2.20 7.07 -16.17
N PHE A 60 2.63 6.22 -17.11
CA PHE A 60 2.03 4.90 -17.32
C PHE A 60 2.25 3.97 -16.11
N LEU A 61 3.48 3.88 -15.59
CA LEU A 61 3.77 3.10 -14.39
C LEU A 61 3.01 3.63 -13.17
N SER A 62 2.82 4.94 -13.06
CA SER A 62 1.99 5.55 -12.00
C SER A 62 0.53 5.15 -12.13
N ALA A 63 -0.03 5.12 -13.35
CA ALA A 63 -1.39 4.64 -13.59
C ALA A 63 -1.56 3.18 -13.15
N LEU A 64 -0.60 2.31 -13.51
CA LEU A 64 -0.59 0.91 -13.09
C LEU A 64 -0.51 0.78 -11.57
N THR A 65 0.42 1.50 -10.94
CA THR A 65 0.61 1.51 -9.48
C THR A 65 -0.68 1.95 -8.78
N GLY A 66 -1.29 3.04 -9.26
CA GLY A 66 -2.54 3.55 -8.73
C GLY A 66 -3.68 2.53 -8.82
N GLY A 67 -3.85 1.91 -9.98
CA GLY A 67 -4.87 0.89 -10.21
C GLY A 67 -4.71 -0.35 -9.33
N PHE A 68 -3.49 -0.91 -9.26
CA PHE A 68 -3.22 -2.09 -8.43
C PHE A 68 -3.41 -1.82 -6.93
N LEU A 69 -2.92 -0.69 -6.41
CA LEU A 69 -3.04 -0.37 -4.99
C LEU A 69 -4.49 -0.08 -4.59
N PHE A 70 -5.22 0.69 -5.40
CA PHE A 70 -6.64 0.93 -5.14
C PHE A 70 -7.45 -0.37 -5.19
N GLY A 71 -7.24 -1.18 -6.24
CA GLY A 71 -7.88 -2.48 -6.40
C GLY A 71 -7.59 -3.44 -5.24
N TRP A 72 -6.35 -3.47 -4.76
CA TRP A 72 -5.97 -4.27 -3.60
C TRP A 72 -6.65 -3.78 -2.31
N GLY A 73 -6.69 -2.47 -2.07
CA GLY A 73 -7.45 -1.89 -0.95
C GLY A 73 -8.94 -2.26 -0.99
N VAL A 74 -9.57 -2.18 -2.16
CA VAL A 74 -10.96 -2.61 -2.38
C VAL A 74 -11.13 -4.12 -2.12
N CYS A 75 -10.18 -4.94 -2.55
CA CYS A 75 -10.19 -6.39 -2.28
C CYS A 75 -10.17 -6.66 -0.76
N ILE A 76 -9.26 -6.03 -0.02
CA ILE A 76 -9.18 -6.16 1.45
C ILE A 76 -10.49 -5.70 2.10
N TRP A 77 -11.08 -4.60 1.63
CA TRP A 77 -12.36 -4.10 2.13
C TRP A 77 -13.49 -5.14 1.97
N PHE A 78 -13.55 -5.82 0.83
CA PHE A 78 -14.59 -6.83 0.59
C PHE A 78 -14.30 -8.16 1.29
N LEU A 79 -13.03 -8.55 1.47
CA LEU A 79 -12.67 -9.66 2.36
C LEU A 79 -13.18 -9.40 3.79
N ARG A 80 -12.96 -8.19 4.30
CA ARG A 80 -13.51 -7.74 5.58
C ARG A 80 -15.04 -7.80 5.61
N LYS A 81 -15.71 -7.31 4.56
CA LYS A 81 -17.17 -7.16 4.54
C LYS A 81 -17.92 -8.48 4.36
N TRP A 82 -17.43 -9.37 3.49
CA TRP A 82 -18.19 -10.53 3.01
C TRP A 82 -17.64 -11.89 3.47
N VAL A 83 -16.35 -11.97 3.78
CA VAL A 83 -15.68 -13.25 4.06
C VAL A 83 -15.30 -13.38 5.53
N TYR A 84 -14.94 -12.27 6.18
CA TYR A 84 -14.38 -12.27 7.52
C TYR A 84 -15.23 -13.02 8.56
N ASP A 85 -16.56 -12.83 8.58
CA ASP A 85 -17.44 -13.47 9.57
C ASP A 85 -17.54 -14.99 9.40
N LYS A 86 -17.10 -15.53 8.25
CA LYS A 86 -17.08 -16.97 7.97
C LYS A 86 -15.70 -17.58 8.20
N ALA A 87 -14.63 -16.80 8.05
CA ALA A 87 -13.26 -17.27 8.03
C ALA A 87 -12.27 -16.17 8.49
N PRO A 88 -12.32 -15.75 9.76
CA PRO A 88 -11.59 -14.56 10.24
C PRO A 88 -10.07 -14.76 10.20
N ASN A 89 -9.59 -15.97 10.49
CA ASN A 89 -8.17 -16.28 10.50
C ASN A 89 -7.60 -16.47 9.09
N GLU A 90 -8.39 -16.98 8.15
CA GLU A 90 -8.03 -17.17 6.75
C GLU A 90 -7.91 -15.81 6.06
N VAL A 91 -8.89 -14.92 6.27
CA VAL A 91 -8.82 -13.53 5.78
C VAL A 91 -7.58 -12.82 6.31
N ARG A 92 -7.30 -12.94 7.60
CA ARG A 92 -6.08 -12.38 8.23
C ARG A 92 -4.81 -12.89 7.60
N LYS A 93 -4.68 -14.21 7.45
CA LYS A 93 -3.49 -14.85 6.86
C LYS A 93 -3.30 -14.40 5.42
N ALA A 94 -4.37 -14.34 4.63
CA ALA A 94 -4.32 -13.88 3.25
C ALA A 94 -3.84 -12.42 3.14
N VAL A 95 -4.40 -11.54 3.95
CA VAL A 95 -4.02 -10.11 3.98
C VAL A 95 -2.57 -9.94 4.46
N LEU A 96 -2.16 -10.62 5.53
CA LEU A 96 -0.78 -10.59 6.01
C LEU A 96 0.21 -11.12 4.97
N ALA A 97 -0.09 -12.26 4.33
CA ALA A 97 0.77 -12.83 3.31
C ALA A 97 0.95 -11.86 2.13
N GLY A 98 -0.12 -11.21 1.69
CA GLY A 98 -0.06 -10.16 0.66
C GLY A 98 0.79 -8.97 1.08
N LEU A 99 0.62 -8.47 2.31
CA LEU A 99 1.42 -7.36 2.86
C LEU A 99 2.91 -7.69 2.95
N ILE A 100 3.25 -8.90 3.39
CA ILE A 100 4.63 -9.38 3.47
C ILE A 100 5.21 -9.52 2.06
N ALA A 101 4.46 -10.11 1.12
CA ALA A 101 4.93 -10.27 -0.26
C ALA A 101 5.18 -8.90 -0.94
N TRP A 102 4.26 -7.95 -0.77
CA TRP A 102 4.45 -6.57 -1.21
C TRP A 102 5.69 -5.95 -0.58
N PHE A 103 5.82 -5.99 0.75
CA PHE A 103 6.95 -5.40 1.46
C PHE A 103 8.30 -5.93 0.96
N LEU A 104 8.41 -7.25 0.76
CA LEU A 104 9.65 -7.88 0.29
C LEU A 104 9.99 -7.44 -1.13
N LEU A 105 9.05 -7.53 -2.07
CA LEU A 105 9.30 -7.17 -3.47
C LEU A 105 9.52 -5.67 -3.65
N ASP A 106 8.69 -4.83 -3.02
CA ASP A 106 8.81 -3.38 -3.14
C ASP A 106 10.10 -2.86 -2.50
N SER A 107 10.48 -3.39 -1.33
CA SER A 107 11.72 -2.98 -0.66
C SER A 107 12.97 -3.45 -1.41
N THR A 108 12.96 -4.68 -1.95
CA THR A 108 14.08 -5.16 -2.76
C THR A 108 14.19 -4.41 -4.08
N GLY A 109 13.07 -4.12 -4.76
CA GLY A 109 13.04 -3.28 -5.95
C GLY A 109 13.50 -1.84 -5.66
N SER A 110 13.14 -1.29 -4.51
CA SER A 110 13.59 0.03 -4.06
C SER A 110 15.09 0.09 -3.83
N ALA A 111 15.66 -0.90 -3.14
CA ALA A 111 17.11 -0.98 -2.96
C ALA A 111 17.84 -1.17 -4.29
N ALA A 112 17.33 -2.04 -5.17
CA ALA A 112 17.93 -2.30 -6.48
C ALA A 112 17.88 -1.09 -7.43
N SER A 113 16.90 -0.20 -7.26
CA SER A 113 16.74 1.03 -8.05
C SER A 113 17.42 2.26 -7.44
N GLY A 114 18.17 2.09 -6.34
CA GLY A 114 18.87 3.20 -5.65
C GLY A 114 18.01 3.99 -4.66
N ASN A 115 16.76 3.58 -4.41
CA ASN A 115 15.81 4.24 -3.51
C ASN A 115 15.78 3.57 -2.12
N THR A 116 16.94 3.35 -1.49
CA THR A 116 17.03 2.60 -0.22
C THR A 116 16.25 3.28 0.92
N SER A 117 16.07 4.60 0.87
CA SER A 117 15.18 5.34 1.78
C SER A 117 13.77 4.75 1.85
N ASN A 118 13.24 4.29 0.72
CA ASN A 118 11.89 3.72 0.65
C ASN A 118 11.78 2.42 1.44
N VAL A 119 12.87 1.67 1.66
CA VAL A 119 12.85 0.46 2.50
C VAL A 119 12.42 0.79 3.92
N PHE A 120 12.88 1.91 4.48
CA PHE A 120 12.50 2.35 5.82
C PHE A 120 11.06 2.84 5.88
N ILE A 121 10.59 3.51 4.83
CA ILE A 121 9.19 3.94 4.72
C ILE A 121 8.27 2.72 4.60
N ASN A 122 8.65 1.73 3.81
CA ASN A 122 7.95 0.45 3.68
C ASN A 122 7.83 -0.30 5.01
N ILE A 123 8.86 -0.27 5.87
CA ILE A 123 8.76 -0.82 7.24
C ILE A 123 7.64 -0.11 8.00
N THR A 124 7.59 1.21 7.93
CA THR A 124 6.55 2.02 8.59
C THR A 124 5.16 1.69 8.06
N VAL A 125 5.00 1.64 6.73
CA VAL A 125 3.74 1.26 6.08
C VAL A 125 3.33 -0.16 6.46
N LEU A 126 4.27 -1.11 6.49
CA LEU A 126 4.01 -2.49 6.90
C LEU A 126 3.50 -2.54 8.34
N ILE A 127 4.12 -1.82 9.27
CA ILE A 127 3.69 -1.77 10.68
C ILE A 127 2.27 -1.20 10.78
N ILE A 128 1.97 -0.11 10.06
CA ILE A 128 0.62 0.50 10.05
C ILE A 128 -0.42 -0.43 9.40
N ALA A 129 -0.07 -1.06 8.28
CA ALA A 129 -1.02 -1.90 7.53
C ALA A 129 -1.28 -3.24 8.25
N THR A 130 -0.25 -3.83 8.87
CA THR A 130 -0.37 -5.11 9.59
C THR A 130 -0.88 -4.92 11.01
N GLY A 131 -0.45 -3.88 11.73
CA GLY A 131 -0.78 -3.60 13.12
C GLY A 131 -1.06 -4.83 13.99
N PRO A 132 -2.31 -5.08 14.38
CA PRO A 132 -2.69 -6.20 15.21
C PRO A 132 -2.85 -7.55 14.49
N LEU A 133 -2.89 -7.57 13.16
CA LEU A 133 -3.20 -8.75 12.34
C LEU A 133 -2.20 -9.90 12.57
N TRP A 134 -1.03 -9.64 13.18
CA TRP A 134 -0.06 -10.67 13.60
C TRP A 134 -0.65 -11.69 14.58
N LYS A 135 -1.63 -11.28 15.39
CA LYS A 135 -2.28 -12.14 16.38
C LYS A 135 -3.55 -12.77 15.79
N PRO A 136 -3.83 -14.05 16.04
CA PRO A 136 -5.10 -14.67 15.65
C PRO A 136 -6.32 -13.93 16.20
N ALA A 137 -7.42 -14.00 15.46
CA ALA A 137 -8.73 -13.57 15.94
C ALA A 137 -9.17 -14.51 17.06
N GLN A 138 -9.58 -13.95 18.19
CA GLN A 138 -10.16 -14.68 19.31
C GLN A 138 -11.64 -14.28 19.39
N SER A 139 -12.49 -15.30 19.51
CA SER A 139 -13.93 -15.18 19.77
C SER A 139 -14.19 -14.46 21.09
#